data_AF-A0A449B377-F1
#
_entry.id   AF-A0A449B377-F1
#
_cell.length_a   1.000
_cell.length_b   1.000
_cell.length_c   1.000
_cell.angle_alpha   90.00
_cell.angle_beta   90.00
_cell.angle_gamma   90.00
#
_symmetry.space_group_name_H-M   'P 1'
#
loop_
_entity.id
_entity.type
_entity.pdbx_description
1 polymer ?
#
loop_
_entity_poly.entity_id
_entity_poly.type
_entity_poly.pdbx_seq_one_letter_code
_entity_poly.pdbx_strand_id
1 'polypeptide(L)'
;MTARKLFNAQLSRDKIIFIILLTFAVICLIAGIVLVALGSADYLKFVELHLEKSSKQIQISKFIYGIFLLIWGVLLLVLSALFGNSQFNKKLNKNE
;
A
#
# COMPACT_ATOMS: atom_id res chain seq x y z
N MET A 1 -1.20 -18.58 -34.72
CA MET A 1 -1.42 -18.40 -33.26
C MET A 1 -2.83 -17.83 -33.07
N THR A 2 -3.77 -18.57 -32.50
CA THR A 2 -5.21 -18.22 -32.48
C THR A 2 -5.55 -17.15 -31.44
N ALA A 3 -6.48 -16.23 -31.75
CA ALA A 3 -6.92 -15.13 -30.89
C ALA A 3 -7.29 -15.56 -29.45
N ARG A 4 -7.81 -16.79 -29.30
CA ARG A 4 -8.14 -17.41 -28.00
C ARG A 4 -6.91 -17.61 -27.09
N LYS A 5 -5.74 -17.95 -27.65
CA LYS A 5 -4.48 -18.08 -26.88
C LYS A 5 -3.98 -16.72 -26.37
N LEU A 6 -4.09 -15.67 -27.19
CA LEU A 6 -3.71 -14.31 -26.80
C LEU A 6 -4.60 -13.77 -25.67
N PHE A 7 -5.91 -13.99 -25.75
CA PHE A 7 -6.86 -13.57 -24.73
C PHE A 7 -6.61 -14.24 -23.36
N ASN A 8 -6.42 -15.57 -23.36
CA ASN A 8 -6.15 -16.30 -22.12
C ASN A 8 -4.82 -15.87 -21.46
N ALA A 9 -3.81 -15.52 -22.27
CA ALA A 9 -2.53 -15.00 -21.79
C ALA A 9 -2.61 -13.55 -21.25
N GLN A 10 -3.62 -12.77 -21.65
CA GLN A 10 -3.87 -11.44 -21.11
C GLN A 10 -4.60 -11.52 -19.77
N LEU A 11 -5.64 -12.37 -19.69
CA LEU A 11 -6.39 -12.61 -18.47
C LEU A 11 -5.53 -13.18 -17.33
N SER A 12 -4.56 -14.05 -17.66
CA SER A 12 -3.62 -14.58 -16.67
C SER A 12 -2.67 -13.50 -16.14
N ARG A 13 -2.20 -12.58 -17.00
CA ARG A 13 -1.36 -11.45 -16.59
C ARG A 13 -2.09 -10.46 -15.70
N ASP A 14 -3.33 -10.08 -16.04
CA ASP A 14 -4.12 -9.15 -15.22
C ASP A 14 -4.37 -9.70 -13.80
N LYS A 15 -4.63 -11.01 -13.69
CA LYS A 15 -4.75 -11.69 -12.38
C LYS A 15 -3.45 -11.65 -11.58
N ILE A 16 -2.31 -11.92 -12.22
CA ILE A 16 -0.98 -11.86 -11.57
C ILE A 16 -0.69 -10.45 -11.07
N ILE A 17 -0.92 -9.43 -11.90
CA ILE A 17 -0.71 -8.02 -11.52
C ILE A 17 -1.58 -7.66 -10.30
N PHE A 18 -2.85 -8.05 -10.29
CA PHE A 18 -3.75 -7.79 -9.18
C PHE A 18 -3.29 -8.45 -7.88
N ILE A 19 -2.86 -9.73 -7.93
CA ILE A 19 -2.37 -10.45 -6.75
C ILE A 19 -1.09 -9.81 -6.20
N ILE A 20 -0.17 -9.39 -7.07
CA ILE A 20 1.07 -8.71 -6.67
C ILE A 20 0.75 -7.37 -5.98
N LEU A 21 -0.14 -6.57 -6.57
CA LEU A 21 -0.61 -5.31 -6.01
C LEU A 21 -1.20 -5.49 -4.60
N LEU A 22 -2.10 -6.47 -4.45
CA LEU A 22 -2.76 -6.75 -3.18
C LEU A 22 -1.76 -7.24 -2.12
N THR A 23 -0.84 -8.13 -2.50
CA THR A 23 0.20 -8.66 -1.60
C THR A 23 1.10 -7.53 -1.12
N PHE A 24 1.54 -6.65 -2.02
CA PHE A 24 2.40 -5.52 -1.68
C PHE A 24 1.68 -4.53 -0.77
N ALA A 25 0.39 -4.26 -1.01
CA ALA A 25 -0.44 -3.42 -0.15
C ALA A 25 -0.51 -3.97 1.30
N VAL A 26 -0.76 -5.28 1.46
CA VAL A 26 -0.83 -5.93 2.76
C VAL A 26 0.52 -5.87 3.49
N ILE A 27 1.64 -6.13 2.79
CA ILE A 27 2.98 -6.02 3.36
C ILE A 27 3.26 -4.60 3.85
N CYS A 28 2.94 -3.58 3.05
CA CYS A 28 3.09 -2.18 3.44
C CYS A 28 2.27 -1.85 4.70
N LEU A 29 1.02 -2.33 4.78
CA LEU A 29 0.18 -2.10 5.96
C LEU A 29 0.76 -2.75 7.21
N ILE A 30 1.15 -4.02 7.15
CA ILE A 30 1.73 -4.73 8.30
C ILE A 30 3.02 -4.06 8.74
N ALA A 31 3.94 -3.78 7.80
CA ALA A 31 5.20 -3.10 8.10
C ALA A 31 4.97 -1.69 8.68
N GLY A 32 3.98 -0.95 8.14
CA GLY A 32 3.58 0.36 8.63
C GLY A 32 3.07 0.31 10.07
N ILE A 33 2.17 -0.63 10.39
CA ILE A 33 1.65 -0.83 11.76
C ILE A 33 2.81 -1.11 12.73
N VAL A 34 3.71 -2.04 12.37
CA VAL A 34 4.85 -2.41 13.22
C VAL A 34 5.78 -1.21 13.46
N LEU A 35 6.12 -0.45 12.42
CA LEU A 35 7.00 0.72 12.55
C LEU A 35 6.37 1.85 13.37
N VAL A 36 5.06 2.09 13.22
CA VAL A 36 4.33 3.06 14.05
C VAL A 36 4.32 2.61 15.51
N ALA A 37 4.01 1.34 15.78
CA ALA A 37 3.99 0.81 17.14
C ALA A 37 5.36 0.97 17.82
N LEU A 38 6.43 0.58 17.14
CA LEU A 38 7.80 0.68 17.66
C LEU A 38 8.31 2.13 17.77
N GLY A 39 7.90 3.02 16.86
CA GLY A 39 8.32 4.42 16.82
C GLY A 39 7.48 5.37 17.68
N SER A 40 6.34 4.92 18.20
CA SER A 40 5.38 5.76 18.94
C SER A 40 5.99 6.39 20.19
N ALA A 41 6.75 5.62 20.97
CA ALA A 41 7.40 6.10 22.18
C ALA A 41 8.45 7.19 21.89
N ASP A 42 9.23 7.02 20.81
CA ASP A 42 10.22 8.01 20.39
C ASP A 42 9.55 9.30 19.90
N TYR A 43 8.42 9.18 19.18
CA TYR A 43 7.62 10.33 18.74
C TYR A 43 7.03 11.12 19.93
N LEU A 44 6.47 10.44 20.93
CA LEU A 44 5.92 11.11 22.11
C LEU A 44 6.99 11.91 22.87
N LYS A 45 8.17 11.31 23.07
CA LYS A 45 9.31 12.01 23.69
C LYS A 45 9.78 13.19 22.85
N PHE A 46 9.77 13.07 21.52
CA PHE A 46 10.11 14.17 20.63
C PHE A 46 9.14 15.34 20.80
N VAL A 47 7.83 15.07 20.87
CA VAL A 47 6.81 16.11 21.09
C VAL A 47 7.00 16.80 22.44
N GLU A 48 7.22 16.03 23.50
CA GLU A 48 7.46 16.56 24.86
C GLU A 48 8.67 17.49 24.90
N LEU A 49 9.82 17.05 24.36
CA LEU A 49 11.04 17.87 24.30
C LEU A 49 10.87 19.15 23.48
N HIS A 50 10.04 19.12 22.42
CA HIS A 50 9.75 20.29 21.61
C HIS A 50 8.92 21.33 22.39
N LEU A 51 8.01 20.88 23.25
CA LEU A 51 7.24 21.76 24.14
C LEU A 51 8.14 22.42 25.19
N GLU A 52 9.15 21.69 25.69
CA GLU A 52 10.13 22.20 26.65
C GLU A 52 11.22 23.08 26.00
N LYS A 53 11.17 23.32 24.68
CA LYS A 53 12.22 24.02 23.90
C LYS A 53 13.62 23.42 24.08
N SER A 54 13.69 22.12 24.34
CA SER A 54 14.95 21.39 24.47
C SER A 54 15.55 21.14 23.08
N SER A 55 16.86 21.37 22.92
CA SER A 55 17.58 21.12 21.67
C SER A 55 17.98 19.66 21.47
N LYS A 56 17.50 18.75 22.32
CA LYS A 56 17.87 17.34 22.27
C LYS A 56 17.20 16.65 21.07
N GLN A 57 18.02 16.13 20.17
CA GLN A 57 17.54 15.47 18.96
C GLN A 57 17.09 14.03 19.26
N ILE A 58 15.83 13.72 18.95
CA ILE A 58 15.29 12.35 18.99
C ILE A 58 15.03 11.87 17.56
N GLN A 59 15.43 10.65 17.25
CA GLN A 59 15.21 10.03 15.95
C GLN A 59 13.78 9.50 15.84
N ILE A 60 12.90 10.26 15.18
CA ILE A 60 11.50 9.87 14.93
C ILE A 60 11.28 9.16 13.59
N SER A 61 12.36 8.80 12.89
CA SER A 61 12.30 8.26 11.53
C SER A 61 11.45 7.00 11.42
N LYS A 62 11.51 6.09 12.41
CA LYS A 62 10.70 4.86 12.42
C LYS A 62 9.21 5.17 12.37
N PHE A 63 8.76 6.12 13.18
CA PHE A 63 7.37 6.56 13.23
C PHE A 63 6.94 7.18 11.89
N ILE A 64 7.74 8.09 11.34
CA ILE A 64 7.45 8.75 10.05
C ILE A 64 7.34 7.72 8.92
N TYR A 65 8.31 6.81 8.79
CA TYR A 65 8.26 5.76 7.77
C TYR A 65 7.09 4.80 7.98
N GLY A 66 6.72 4.52 9.24
CA GLY A 66 5.53 3.75 9.56
C GLY A 66 4.25 4.41 9.04
N ILE A 67 4.03 5.69 9.34
CA ILE A 67 2.89 6.46 8.84
C ILE A 67 2.90 6.51 7.30
N PHE A 68 4.06 6.75 6.69
CA PHE A 68 4.20 6.76 5.24
C PHE A 68 3.78 5.43 4.60
N LEU A 69 4.22 4.29 5.16
CA LEU A 69 3.85 2.96 4.67
C LEU A 69 2.37 2.65 4.85
N LEU A 70 1.75 3.13 5.93
CA LEU A 70 0.30 2.99 6.12
C LEU A 70 -0.47 3.73 5.02
N ILE A 71 -0.13 5.00 4.77
CA ILE A 71 -0.75 5.81 3.71
C ILE A 71 -0.54 5.11 2.36
N TRP A 72 0.69 4.68 2.07
CA TRP A 72 1.01 3.98 0.83
C TRP A 72 0.22 2.67 0.66
N GLY A 73 0.09 1.88 1.73
CA GLY A 73 -0.70 0.65 1.75
C GLY A 73 -2.19 0.91 1.46
N VAL A 74 -2.78 1.95 2.04
CA VAL A 74 -4.16 2.35 1.75
C VAL A 74 -4.32 2.79 0.29
N LEU A 75 -3.40 3.60 -0.23
CA LEU A 75 -3.43 4.04 -1.63
C LEU A 75 -3.34 2.84 -2.60
N LEU A 76 -2.51 1.85 -2.28
CA LEU A 76 -2.42 0.61 -3.07
C LEU A 76 -3.71 -0.20 -3.02
N LEU A 77 -4.39 -0.28 -1.87
CA LEU A 77 -5.70 -0.94 -1.79
C LEU A 77 -6.76 -0.24 -2.66
N VAL A 78 -6.79 1.10 -2.64
CA VAL A 78 -7.69 1.88 -3.51
C VAL A 78 -7.36 1.61 -4.98
N LEU A 79 -6.07 1.62 -5.35
CA LEU A 79 -5.63 1.30 -6.70
C LEU A 79 -6.00 -0.12 -7.11
N SER A 80 -5.85 -1.12 -6.22
CA SER A 80 -6.30 -2.49 -6.45
C SER A 80 -7.80 -2.55 -6.71
N ALA A 81 -8.61 -1.87 -5.90
CA ALA A 81 -10.06 -1.83 -6.07
C ALA A 81 -10.45 -1.21 -7.44
N LEU A 82 -9.83 -0.09 -7.81
CA LEU A 82 -10.04 0.54 -9.11
C LEU A 82 -9.60 -0.34 -10.28
N PHE A 83 -8.45 -1.01 -10.16
CA PHE A 83 -7.97 -1.95 -11.17
C PHE A 83 -8.93 -3.14 -11.33
N GLY A 84 -9.37 -3.74 -10.22
CA GLY A 84 -10.37 -4.80 -10.21
C GLY A 84 -11.65 -4.35 -10.92
N ASN A 85 -12.16 -3.18 -10.57
CA ASN A 85 -13.36 -2.60 -11.18
C ASN A 85 -13.20 -2.38 -12.71
N SER A 86 -12.06 -1.82 -13.14
CA SER A 86 -11.74 -1.65 -14.56
C SER A 86 -11.74 -2.98 -15.33
N GLN A 87 -11.22 -4.05 -14.72
CA GLN A 87 -11.20 -5.38 -15.33
C GLN A 87 -12.60 -6.03 -15.38
N PHE A 88 -13.47 -5.76 -14.40
CA PHE A 88 -14.87 -6.21 -14.45
C PHE A 88 -15.65 -5.50 -15.56
N ASN A 89 -15.54 -4.17 -15.68
CA ASN A 89 -16.21 -3.42 -16.75
C ASN A 89 -15.78 -3.85 -18.15
N LYS A 90 -14.49 -4.16 -18.35
CA LYS A 90 -13.99 -4.69 -19.63
C LYS A 90 -14.59 -6.05 -20.01
N LYS A 91 -15.03 -6.85 -19.03
CA LYS A 91 -15.68 -8.15 -19.30
C LYS A 91 -17.15 -7.98 -19.65
N LEU A 92 -17.84 -7.01 -19.04
CA LEU A 92 -19.25 -6.72 -19.33
C LEU A 92 -19.43 -6.28 -20.78
N ASN A 93 -18.65 -5.28 -21.23
CA ASN A 93 -18.76 -4.74 -22.60
C ASN A 93 -18.28 -5.71 -23.71
N LYS A 94 -17.69 -6.86 -23.37
CA LYS A 94 -17.31 -7.90 -24.34
C LYS A 94 -18.36 -9.01 -24.50
N ASN A 95 -19.34 -9.04 -23.59
CA ASN A 95 -20.40 -10.03 -23.56
C ASN A 95 -21.76 -9.45 -24.02
N GLU A 96 -21.80 -8.16 -24.36
CA GLU A 96 -22.82 -7.54 -25.22
C GLU A 96 -22.40 -7.65 -26.69
#